data_AF-A0A139WMX3-F1
#
_entry.id   AF-A0A139WMX3-F1
#
_cell.length_a   1.000
_cell.length_b   1.000
_cell.length_c   1.000
_cell.angle_alpha   90.00
_cell.angle_beta   90.00
_cell.angle_gamma   90.00
#
_symmetry.space_group_name_H-M   'P 1'
#
loop_
_entity.id
_entity.type
_entity.pdbx_description
1 polymer ?
#
loop_
_entity_poly.entity_id
_entity_poly.type
_entity_poly.pdbx_seq_one_letter_code
_entity_poly.pdbx_strand_id
1 'polypeptide(L)'
;MTDEPEKDINDVFSDILLSEDRIFEQSYNQGYELGKGEENIEAYHLGYHRGAELGAEIGYYTSITSYYLSHKSGDEKIVKELDTLKEMLNSFPRENDPNVDILELIGKIRAKFKKICAVLKLQPSFPEQTIDSLLAFLEPLLGFANCHMVDFYTQNSYKKFVSPEIQNEIEQIGYENTIKRIFLNEFDATPHLKQFVEDSSKFTLKNCHVCLNLDSFTQKLQSWGCDTLDTFKLEIFMNAKKSHEVEILSAVAAALFRVSQASHVVDLGDGKGYLSSMLALQHQIPVVGIDASNTNTCGAIKRATKLSKVWNGIPKAPHKSLPKKTENFASPHVELYKQVTRFVDERFDLLGLVRDVFPNVSHLGLVGLHTCGDLAASSLKIFSRNEAVKSVCNVGCCYHLLDESGFPLSRFLTDRGFVLGRSARMIANQSVERVLQEGELPNITIFYRAILQVLLEEFCTDLPTKHVGKFRKVPVNFLDYVRLALKRIDVTLDLTDNEVGAIFSRYEKRLNELNVFYLLRCKLSPVVESLILLDRLLFLQEQGFENSFLVQFFDPVVSPRCYGIVAVKNAL
;
A
#
# COMPACT_ATOMS: atom_id res chain seq x y z
N MET A 1 -20.13 65.95 -40.26
CA MET A 1 -19.27 64.92 -40.86
C MET A 1 -17.98 64.93 -40.05
N THR A 2 -17.88 64.01 -39.11
CA THR A 2 -16.65 63.72 -38.37
C THR A 2 -16.17 62.39 -38.92
N ASP A 3 -15.08 62.43 -39.66
CA ASP A 3 -14.38 61.27 -40.21
C ASP A 3 -13.88 60.41 -39.05
N GLU A 4 -14.54 59.28 -38.79
CA GLU A 4 -13.89 58.18 -38.08
C GLU A 4 -12.88 57.55 -39.04
N PRO A 5 -11.62 57.36 -38.62
CA PRO A 5 -10.62 56.72 -39.47
C PRO A 5 -11.09 55.29 -39.77
N GLU A 6 -11.24 54.99 -41.05
CA GLU A 6 -11.58 53.66 -41.56
C GLU A 6 -10.54 52.67 -41.03
N LYS A 7 -10.92 51.84 -40.05
CA LYS A 7 -10.03 50.83 -39.47
C LYS A 7 -9.55 49.92 -40.59
N ASP A 8 -8.23 49.81 -40.76
CA ASP A 8 -7.63 48.90 -41.72
C ASP A 8 -8.14 47.49 -41.44
N ILE A 9 -8.66 46.84 -42.48
CA ILE A 9 -9.21 45.49 -42.35
C ILE A 9 -8.14 44.51 -41.85
N ASN A 10 -6.86 44.78 -42.10
CA ASN A 10 -5.74 44.02 -41.59
C ASN A 10 -5.54 44.21 -40.07
N ASP A 11 -5.87 45.37 -39.51
CA ASP A 11 -5.86 45.57 -38.05
C ASP A 11 -7.01 44.79 -37.40
N VAL A 12 -8.18 44.74 -38.06
CA VAL A 12 -9.33 43.94 -37.61
C VAL A 12 -9.02 42.44 -37.67
N PHE A 13 -8.40 41.96 -38.76
CA PHE A 13 -7.97 40.57 -38.86
C PHE A 13 -6.84 40.23 -37.87
N SER A 14 -5.92 41.16 -37.61
CA SER A 14 -4.87 40.96 -36.59
C SER A 14 -5.44 40.93 -35.18
N ASP A 15 -6.42 41.78 -34.89
CA ASP A 15 -7.14 41.82 -33.61
C ASP A 15 -7.97 40.54 -33.38
N ILE A 16 -8.53 39.93 -34.44
CA ILE A 16 -9.24 38.65 -34.37
C ILE A 16 -8.26 37.47 -34.27
N LEU A 17 -7.15 37.49 -35.02
CA LEU A 17 -6.17 36.40 -35.03
C LEU A 17 -5.46 36.24 -33.69
N LEU A 18 -5.25 37.34 -32.95
CA LEU A 18 -4.62 37.37 -31.63
C LEU A 18 -5.62 37.55 -30.48
N SER A 19 -6.93 37.44 -30.75
CA SER A 19 -7.96 37.67 -29.72
C SER A 19 -7.91 36.64 -28.59
N GLU A 20 -7.62 35.37 -28.92
CA GLU A 20 -7.48 34.32 -27.89
C GLU A 20 -6.28 34.59 -26.98
N ASP A 21 -5.12 34.92 -27.56
CA ASP A 21 -3.91 35.22 -26.78
C ASP A 21 -4.07 36.47 -25.92
N ARG A 22 -4.73 37.52 -26.43
CA ARG A 22 -5.04 38.73 -25.63
C ARG A 22 -6.05 38.46 -24.52
N ILE A 23 -7.11 37.69 -24.80
CA ILE A 23 -8.10 37.32 -23.77
C ILE A 23 -7.44 36.45 -22.72
N PHE A 24 -6.56 35.52 -23.12
CA PHE A 24 -5.78 34.69 -22.20
C PHE A 24 -4.85 35.55 -21.34
N GLU A 25 -4.09 36.46 -21.94
CA GLU A 25 -3.16 37.34 -21.22
C GLU A 25 -3.92 38.32 -20.29
N GLN A 26 -5.05 38.88 -20.74
CA GLN A 26 -5.92 39.72 -19.89
C GLN A 26 -6.52 38.92 -18.75
N SER A 27 -7.03 37.71 -19.00
CA SER A 27 -7.63 36.85 -17.98
C SER A 27 -6.58 36.35 -16.99
N TYR A 28 -5.37 36.05 -17.46
CA TYR A 28 -4.21 35.71 -16.64
C TYR A 28 -3.82 36.88 -15.74
N ASN A 29 -3.65 38.08 -16.30
CA ASN A 29 -3.29 39.27 -15.53
C ASN A 29 -4.38 39.64 -14.52
N GLN A 30 -5.66 39.54 -14.91
CA GLN A 30 -6.78 39.76 -14.00
C GLN A 30 -6.81 38.73 -12.87
N GLY A 31 -6.60 37.44 -13.18
CA GLY A 31 -6.51 36.37 -12.19
C GLY A 31 -5.29 36.52 -11.28
N TYR A 32 -4.16 36.97 -11.81
CA TYR A 32 -2.93 37.22 -11.07
C TYR A 32 -3.08 38.39 -10.09
N GLU A 33 -3.67 39.50 -10.52
CA GLU A 33 -3.94 40.65 -9.66
C GLU A 33 -5.02 40.34 -8.60
N LEU A 34 -6.04 39.54 -8.93
CA LEU A 34 -6.99 39.01 -7.94
C LEU A 34 -6.31 38.08 -6.93
N GLY A 35 -5.32 37.28 -7.36
CA GLY A 35 -4.53 36.39 -6.51
C GLY A 35 -3.53 37.11 -5.60
N LYS A 36 -3.11 38.32 -5.95
CA LYS A 36 -2.19 39.17 -5.17
C LYS A 36 -2.83 39.85 -3.96
N GLY A 37 -4.15 39.90 -3.89
CA GLY A 37 -4.86 40.56 -2.78
C GLY A 37 -4.56 39.88 -1.45
N GLU A 38 -4.15 40.66 -0.44
CA GLU A 38 -3.75 40.20 0.91
C GLU A 38 -4.85 39.40 1.65
N GLU A 39 -6.08 39.37 1.14
CA GLU A 39 -7.23 38.68 1.72
C GLU A 39 -7.52 37.29 1.10
N ASN A 40 -6.75 36.86 0.08
CA ASN A 40 -6.95 35.53 -0.53
C ASN A 40 -6.25 34.43 0.28
N ILE A 41 -6.94 33.97 1.32
CA ILE A 41 -6.52 32.91 2.25
C ILE A 41 -6.12 31.63 1.50
N GLU A 42 -6.81 31.26 0.42
CA GLU A 42 -6.50 30.04 -0.35
C GLU A 42 -5.16 30.14 -1.10
N ALA A 43 -4.90 31.28 -1.75
CA ALA A 43 -3.64 31.52 -2.45
C ALA A 43 -2.45 31.58 -1.47
N TYR A 44 -2.65 32.21 -0.31
CA TYR A 44 -1.66 32.22 0.76
C TYR A 44 -1.37 30.81 1.28
N HIS A 45 -2.40 30.01 1.57
CA HIS A 45 -2.22 28.62 2.00
C HIS A 45 -1.49 27.79 0.95
N LEU A 46 -1.87 27.88 -0.33
CA LEU A 46 -1.20 27.15 -1.40
C LEU A 46 0.29 27.54 -1.50
N GLY A 47 0.61 28.83 -1.49
CA GLY A 47 1.98 29.32 -1.50
C GLY A 47 2.78 28.88 -0.27
N TYR A 48 2.17 28.95 0.92
CA TYR A 48 2.76 28.49 2.17
C TYR A 48 3.07 26.99 2.15
N HIS A 49 2.11 26.17 1.72
CA HIS A 49 2.29 24.72 1.61
C HIS A 49 3.37 24.35 0.59
N ARG A 50 3.37 24.97 -0.60
CA ARG A 50 4.43 24.74 -1.60
C ARG A 50 5.80 25.20 -1.10
N GLY A 51 5.86 26.32 -0.40
CA GLY A 51 7.09 26.78 0.26
C GLY A 51 7.58 25.79 1.32
N ALA A 52 6.69 25.24 2.13
CA ALA A 52 7.01 24.24 3.14
C ALA A 52 7.51 22.91 2.54
N GLU A 53 6.87 22.42 1.47
CA GLU A 53 7.30 21.22 0.72
C GLU A 53 8.73 21.40 0.17
N LEU A 54 8.99 22.53 -0.51
CA LEU A 54 10.32 22.86 -1.02
C LEU A 54 11.34 23.00 0.12
N GLY A 55 10.95 23.64 1.22
CA GLY A 55 11.79 23.79 2.40
C GLY A 55 12.16 22.46 3.05
N ALA A 56 11.22 21.53 3.16
CA ALA A 56 11.45 20.18 3.67
C ALA A 56 12.43 19.40 2.77
N GLU A 57 12.26 19.49 1.45
CA GLU A 57 13.16 18.87 0.48
C GLU A 57 14.58 19.45 0.53
N ILE A 58 14.72 20.79 0.58
CA ILE A 58 16.01 21.47 0.76
C ILE A 58 16.66 21.04 2.08
N GLY A 59 15.88 20.95 3.16
CA GLY A 59 16.36 20.49 4.47
C GLY A 59 16.86 19.05 4.44
N TYR A 60 16.15 18.16 3.76
CA TYR A 60 16.55 16.76 3.55
C TYR A 60 17.89 16.65 2.80
N TYR A 61 18.01 17.34 1.66
CA TYR A 61 19.26 17.37 0.89
C TYR A 61 20.41 17.98 1.68
N THR A 62 20.15 19.04 2.44
CA THR A 62 21.15 19.69 3.31
C THR A 62 21.66 18.74 4.38
N SER A 63 20.76 17.98 5.00
CA SER A 63 21.10 17.03 6.06
C SER A 63 21.98 15.88 5.53
N ILE A 64 21.59 15.26 4.41
CA ILE A 64 22.38 14.19 3.79
C ILE A 64 23.74 14.72 3.32
N THR A 65 23.76 15.88 2.66
CA THR A 65 25.01 16.49 2.17
C THR A 65 25.98 16.75 3.32
N SER A 66 25.48 17.32 4.43
CA SER A 66 26.29 17.62 5.62
C SER A 66 26.78 16.37 6.35
N TYR A 67 25.95 15.32 6.42
CA TYR A 67 26.33 14.04 7.01
C TYR A 67 27.48 13.38 6.24
N TYR A 68 27.41 13.31 4.91
CA TYR A 68 28.47 12.67 4.11
C TYR A 68 29.77 13.47 4.10
N LEU A 69 29.70 14.80 4.06
CA LEU A 69 30.86 15.68 4.21
C LEU A 69 31.56 15.50 5.57
N SER A 70 30.83 15.15 6.62
CA SER A 70 31.39 14.98 7.98
C SER A 70 31.83 13.56 8.31
N HIS A 71 31.24 12.52 7.71
CA HIS A 71 31.41 11.14 8.19
C HIS A 71 32.06 10.15 7.21
N LYS A 72 32.17 10.43 5.91
CA LYS A 72 32.86 9.56 4.93
C LYS A 72 32.73 10.12 3.51
N SER A 73 33.84 10.64 2.96
CA SER A 73 34.07 10.59 1.52
C SER A 73 35.58 10.62 1.26
N GLY A 74 36.20 9.43 1.23
CA GLY A 74 37.61 9.27 0.82
C GLY A 74 37.84 9.45 -0.68
N ASP A 75 36.78 9.67 -1.45
CA ASP A 75 36.84 9.98 -2.88
C ASP A 75 36.69 11.50 -3.08
N GLU A 76 37.80 12.17 -3.43
CA GLU A 76 37.88 13.61 -3.68
C GLU A 76 36.84 14.09 -4.72
N LYS A 77 36.47 13.23 -5.67
CA LYS A 77 35.49 13.56 -6.70
C LYS A 77 34.10 13.70 -6.11
N ILE A 78 33.76 12.87 -5.12
CA ILE A 78 32.45 12.90 -4.45
C ILE A 78 32.39 14.10 -3.50
N VAL A 79 33.47 14.39 -2.77
CA VAL A 79 33.55 15.58 -1.90
C VAL A 79 33.26 16.85 -2.70
N LYS A 80 33.90 17.00 -3.88
CA LYS A 80 33.68 18.15 -4.75
C LYS A 80 32.23 18.26 -5.24
N GLU A 81 31.59 17.14 -5.57
CA GLU A 81 30.18 17.14 -5.98
C GLU A 81 29.25 17.50 -4.79
N LEU A 82 29.54 17.00 -3.59
CA LEU A 82 28.83 17.35 -2.34
C LEU A 82 29.01 18.82 -1.96
N ASP A 83 30.20 19.39 -2.09
CA ASP A 83 30.46 20.82 -1.85
C ASP A 83 29.68 21.68 -2.85
N THR A 84 29.66 21.29 -4.12
CA THR A 84 28.85 22.00 -5.13
C THR A 84 27.36 21.96 -4.76
N LEU A 85 26.85 20.80 -4.31
CA LEU A 85 25.46 20.68 -3.88
C LEU A 85 25.19 21.55 -2.64
N LYS A 86 26.12 21.59 -1.68
CA LYS A 86 26.02 22.45 -0.49
C LYS A 86 25.94 23.93 -0.86
N GLU A 87 26.72 24.38 -1.85
CA GLU A 87 26.63 25.75 -2.37
C GLU A 87 25.27 26.04 -3.01
N MET A 88 24.74 25.11 -3.81
CA MET A 88 23.41 25.23 -4.42
C MET A 88 22.30 25.29 -3.36
N LEU A 89 22.40 24.48 -2.30
CA LEU A 89 21.44 24.46 -1.19
C LEU A 89 21.50 25.75 -0.37
N ASN A 90 22.71 26.28 -0.12
CA ASN A 90 22.89 27.54 0.63
C ASN A 90 22.44 28.77 -0.17
N SER A 91 22.50 28.71 -1.49
CA SER A 91 22.06 29.79 -2.39
C SER A 91 20.57 29.70 -2.74
N PHE A 92 19.87 28.64 -2.35
CA PHE A 92 18.43 28.56 -2.53
C PHE A 92 17.74 29.63 -1.67
N PRO A 93 16.83 30.44 -2.25
CA PRO A 93 16.26 31.59 -1.56
C PRO A 93 15.40 31.15 -0.36
N ARG A 94 15.54 31.89 0.77
CA ARG A 94 14.77 31.65 2.00
C ARG A 94 13.46 32.44 2.06
N GLU A 95 13.35 33.45 1.21
CA GLU A 95 12.19 34.31 1.05
C GLU A 95 11.81 34.31 -0.42
N ASN A 96 10.54 34.56 -0.73
CA ASN A 96 10.07 34.54 -2.11
C ASN A 96 10.61 35.76 -2.87
N ASP A 97 11.50 35.54 -3.84
CA ASP A 97 12.04 36.58 -4.72
C ASP A 97 11.42 36.45 -6.13
N PRO A 98 10.65 37.44 -6.60
CA PRO A 98 9.99 37.37 -7.90
C PRO A 98 10.96 37.33 -9.09
N ASN A 99 12.24 37.63 -8.89
CA ASN A 99 13.27 37.57 -9.94
C ASN A 99 14.00 36.22 -10.00
N VAL A 100 13.64 35.28 -9.13
CA VAL A 100 14.31 33.99 -9.01
C VAL A 100 13.35 32.87 -9.41
N ASP A 101 13.72 32.10 -10.44
CA ASP A 101 13.01 30.87 -10.80
C ASP A 101 13.35 29.74 -9.83
N ILE A 102 12.60 29.70 -8.72
CA ILE A 102 12.77 28.69 -7.67
C ILE A 102 12.50 27.26 -8.18
N LEU A 103 11.68 27.11 -9.22
CA LEU A 103 11.35 25.80 -9.81
C LEU A 103 12.51 25.26 -10.66
N GLU A 104 13.18 26.13 -11.41
CA GLU A 104 14.39 25.77 -12.13
C GLU A 104 15.53 25.43 -11.15
N LEU A 105 15.71 26.24 -10.09
CA LEU A 105 16.74 26.02 -9.07
C LEU A 105 16.54 24.68 -8.34
N ILE A 106 15.33 24.38 -7.86
CA ILE A 106 15.07 23.10 -7.19
C ILE A 106 15.24 21.93 -8.16
N GLY A 107 14.89 22.10 -9.45
CA GLY A 107 15.15 21.12 -10.50
C GLY A 107 16.63 20.78 -10.64
N LYS A 108 17.51 21.81 -10.66
CA LYS A 108 18.97 21.63 -10.70
C LYS A 108 19.50 20.93 -9.43
N ILE A 109 19.00 21.32 -8.25
CA ILE A 109 19.37 20.69 -6.97
C ILE A 109 19.00 19.21 -6.96
N ARG A 110 17.76 18.87 -7.35
CA ARG A 110 17.28 17.48 -7.47
C ARG A 110 18.16 16.63 -8.38
N ALA A 111 18.50 17.15 -9.57
CA ALA A 111 19.35 16.45 -10.53
C ALA A 111 20.76 16.18 -9.97
N LYS A 112 21.35 17.18 -9.31
CA LYS A 112 22.66 17.08 -8.65
C LYS A 112 22.63 16.06 -7.50
N PHE A 113 21.63 16.13 -6.64
CA PHE A 113 21.45 15.20 -5.53
C PHE A 113 21.26 13.76 -6.01
N LYS A 114 20.46 13.54 -7.07
CA LYS A 114 20.28 12.22 -7.68
C LYS A 114 21.60 11.64 -8.22
N LYS A 115 22.43 12.47 -8.86
CA LYS A 115 23.76 12.08 -9.33
C LYS A 115 24.67 11.66 -8.17
N ILE A 116 24.71 12.45 -7.09
CA ILE A 116 25.48 12.15 -5.89
C ILE A 116 25.01 10.84 -5.25
N CYS A 117 23.70 10.64 -5.15
CA CYS A 117 23.13 9.42 -4.62
C CYS A 117 23.50 8.18 -5.45
N ALA A 118 23.49 8.28 -6.77
CA ALA A 118 23.92 7.17 -7.64
C ALA A 118 25.39 6.76 -7.39
N VAL A 119 26.28 7.74 -7.16
CA VAL A 119 27.70 7.47 -6.88
C VAL A 119 27.91 6.91 -5.48
N LEU A 120 27.23 7.49 -4.48
CA LEU A 120 27.28 7.03 -3.09
C LEU A 120 26.45 5.74 -2.85
N LYS A 121 25.78 5.22 -3.88
CA LYS A 121 24.80 4.13 -3.79
C LYS A 121 23.71 4.40 -2.74
N LEU A 122 23.38 5.67 -2.54
CA LEU A 122 22.25 6.12 -1.75
C LEU A 122 21.00 6.10 -2.58
N GLN A 123 19.88 5.90 -1.91
CA GLN A 123 18.57 5.95 -2.54
C GLN A 123 17.94 7.31 -2.23
N PRO A 124 17.82 8.21 -3.22
CA PRO A 124 17.19 9.51 -3.04
C PRO A 124 15.68 9.33 -3.13
N SER A 125 15.02 8.90 -2.07
CA SER A 125 13.55 8.84 -2.07
C SER A 125 12.99 9.55 -0.86
N PHE A 126 12.49 10.75 -1.11
CA PHE A 126 11.59 11.45 -0.20
C PHE A 126 10.17 10.88 -0.43
N PRO A 127 9.52 10.30 0.60
CA PRO A 127 8.22 9.64 0.40
C PRO A 127 7.13 10.54 -0.17
N GLU A 128 7.11 11.83 0.19
CA GLU A 128 6.16 12.81 -0.37
C GLU A 128 6.29 12.92 -1.90
N GLN A 129 7.51 13.04 -2.44
CA GLN A 129 7.74 13.09 -3.90
C GLN A 129 7.30 11.79 -4.59
N THR A 130 7.49 10.66 -3.91
CA THR A 130 7.07 9.35 -4.42
C THR A 130 5.55 9.25 -4.44
N ILE A 131 4.89 9.72 -3.39
CA ILE A 131 3.42 9.77 -3.30
C ILE A 131 2.86 10.74 -4.33
N ASP A 132 3.41 11.94 -4.50
CA ASP A 132 2.97 12.91 -5.52
C ASP A 132 3.03 12.33 -6.93
N SER A 133 4.15 11.71 -7.29
CA SER A 133 4.30 11.08 -8.60
C SER A 133 3.33 9.93 -8.80
N LEU A 134 3.06 9.16 -7.73
CA LEU A 134 2.09 8.08 -7.74
C LEU A 134 0.66 8.61 -7.91
N LEU A 135 0.29 9.67 -7.18
CA LEU A 135 -1.01 10.31 -7.27
C LEU A 135 -1.27 10.86 -8.66
N ALA A 136 -0.28 11.54 -9.26
CA ALA A 136 -0.39 12.05 -10.64
C ALA A 136 -0.73 10.95 -11.66
N PHE A 137 -0.27 9.72 -11.42
CA PHE A 137 -0.63 8.54 -12.23
C PHE A 137 -1.98 7.92 -11.83
N LEU A 138 -2.23 7.75 -10.53
CA LEU A 138 -3.37 6.99 -10.03
C LEU A 138 -4.68 7.77 -10.08
N GLU A 139 -4.66 9.09 -9.84
CA GLU A 139 -5.86 9.93 -9.76
C GLU A 139 -6.74 9.87 -11.02
N PRO A 140 -6.19 10.05 -12.24
CA PRO A 140 -6.97 9.88 -13.47
C PRO A 140 -7.58 8.47 -13.61
N LEU A 141 -6.95 7.48 -12.98
CA LEU A 141 -7.33 6.07 -13.03
C LEU A 141 -8.19 5.63 -11.83
N LEU A 142 -8.51 6.53 -10.89
CA LEU A 142 -9.31 6.17 -9.71
C LEU A 142 -10.72 5.70 -10.08
N GLY A 143 -11.31 6.22 -11.16
CA GLY A 143 -12.57 5.70 -11.69
C GLY A 143 -12.45 4.24 -12.11
N PHE A 144 -11.35 3.88 -12.78
CA PHE A 144 -11.06 2.50 -13.18
C PHE A 144 -10.74 1.59 -11.99
N ALA A 145 -9.95 2.08 -11.03
CA ALA A 145 -9.66 1.34 -9.80
C ALA A 145 -10.94 1.08 -8.97
N ASN A 146 -11.85 2.04 -8.92
CA ASN A 146 -13.09 1.98 -8.14
C ASN A 146 -14.28 1.32 -8.84
N CYS A 147 -14.21 1.08 -10.14
CA CYS A 147 -15.32 0.42 -10.84
C CYS A 147 -15.59 -0.98 -10.27
N HIS A 148 -16.81 -1.48 -10.40
CA HIS A 148 -17.16 -2.81 -9.91
C HIS A 148 -17.26 -3.79 -11.08
N MET A 149 -16.66 -4.98 -10.97
CA MET A 149 -16.63 -5.96 -12.08
C MET A 149 -18.02 -6.47 -12.48
N VAL A 150 -19.00 -6.38 -11.58
CA VAL A 150 -20.39 -6.76 -11.86
C VAL A 150 -21.07 -5.75 -12.78
N ASP A 151 -20.63 -4.50 -12.78
CA ASP A 151 -21.22 -3.43 -13.59
C ASP A 151 -20.53 -3.33 -14.96
N PHE A 152 -19.70 -4.32 -15.29
CA PHE A 152 -18.84 -4.30 -16.48
C PHE A 152 -19.65 -4.06 -17.77
N TYR A 153 -20.74 -4.82 -17.95
CA TYR A 153 -21.60 -4.70 -19.13
C TYR A 153 -22.57 -3.53 -19.03
N THR A 154 -23.21 -3.33 -17.86
CA THR A 154 -24.27 -2.34 -17.70
C THR A 154 -23.76 -0.90 -17.74
N GLN A 155 -22.55 -0.65 -17.23
CA GLN A 155 -21.89 0.66 -17.32
C GLN A 155 -20.95 0.79 -18.51
N ASN A 156 -20.90 -0.20 -19.40
CA ASN A 156 -19.99 -0.22 -20.56
C ASN A 156 -18.53 0.07 -20.14
N SER A 157 -18.11 -0.56 -19.04
CA SER A 157 -16.91 -0.18 -18.29
C SER A 157 -15.63 -0.25 -19.12
N TYR A 158 -15.54 -1.21 -20.05
CA TYR A 158 -14.38 -1.33 -20.95
C TYR A 158 -14.16 -0.04 -21.76
N LYS A 159 -15.19 0.41 -22.48
CA LYS A 159 -15.10 1.64 -23.28
C LYS A 159 -14.91 2.89 -22.44
N LYS A 160 -15.43 2.90 -21.21
CA LYS A 160 -15.37 4.03 -20.29
C LYS A 160 -13.98 4.24 -19.68
N PHE A 161 -13.28 3.16 -19.33
CA PHE A 161 -12.06 3.24 -18.51
C PHE A 161 -10.77 2.82 -19.21
N VAL A 162 -10.85 2.06 -20.30
CA VAL A 162 -9.66 1.71 -21.12
C VAL A 162 -9.46 2.81 -22.16
N SER A 163 -8.23 3.29 -22.38
CA SER A 163 -8.00 4.37 -23.34
C SER A 163 -8.33 3.94 -24.78
N PRO A 164 -8.77 4.85 -25.66
CA PRO A 164 -9.09 4.51 -27.05
C PRO A 164 -7.92 3.86 -27.81
N GLU A 165 -6.68 4.27 -27.51
CA GLU A 165 -5.47 3.74 -28.13
C GLU A 165 -5.25 2.28 -27.72
N ILE A 166 -5.39 1.96 -26.43
CA ILE A 166 -5.30 0.59 -25.92
C ILE A 166 -6.47 -0.24 -26.47
N GLN A 167 -7.68 0.32 -26.57
CA GLN A 167 -8.82 -0.38 -27.17
C GLN A 167 -8.53 -0.76 -28.63
N ASN A 168 -8.02 0.16 -29.45
CA ASN A 168 -7.66 -0.09 -30.85
C ASN A 168 -6.55 -1.14 -30.98
N GLU A 169 -5.50 -1.07 -30.15
CA GLU A 169 -4.46 -2.11 -30.12
C GLU A 169 -5.04 -3.49 -29.82
N ILE A 170 -5.93 -3.59 -28.82
CA ILE A 170 -6.58 -4.85 -28.44
C ILE A 170 -7.51 -5.36 -29.54
N GLU A 171 -8.24 -4.48 -30.23
CA GLU A 171 -9.10 -4.85 -31.35
C GLU A 171 -8.31 -5.43 -32.53
N GLN A 172 -7.12 -4.89 -32.82
CA GLN A 172 -6.25 -5.39 -33.89
C GLN A 172 -5.64 -6.75 -33.58
N ILE A 173 -5.19 -6.97 -32.34
CA ILE A 173 -4.51 -8.23 -31.94
C ILE A 173 -5.49 -9.31 -31.46
N GLY A 174 -6.67 -8.91 -30.99
CA GLY A 174 -7.68 -9.75 -30.36
C GLY A 174 -7.48 -9.95 -28.84
N TYR A 175 -8.61 -10.06 -28.12
CA TYR A 175 -8.62 -10.20 -26.66
C TYR A 175 -7.85 -11.42 -26.13
N GLU A 176 -7.97 -12.59 -26.79
CA GLU A 176 -7.27 -13.81 -26.34
C GLU A 176 -5.75 -13.67 -26.46
N ASN A 177 -5.27 -13.08 -27.56
CA ASN A 177 -3.85 -12.81 -27.74
C ASN A 177 -3.36 -11.74 -26.76
N THR A 178 -4.19 -10.74 -26.45
CA THR A 178 -3.88 -9.74 -25.41
C THR A 178 -3.67 -10.41 -24.05
N ILE A 179 -4.54 -11.33 -23.65
CA ILE A 179 -4.41 -12.09 -22.40
C ILE A 179 -3.06 -12.84 -22.36
N LYS A 180 -2.74 -13.57 -23.44
CA LYS A 180 -1.46 -14.30 -23.57
C LYS A 180 -0.26 -13.35 -23.43
N ARG A 181 -0.30 -12.21 -24.13
CA ARG A 181 0.74 -11.17 -24.09
C ARG A 181 0.93 -10.57 -22.70
N ILE A 182 -0.15 -10.28 -21.97
CA ILE A 182 -0.07 -9.78 -20.59
C ILE A 182 0.60 -10.81 -19.66
N PHE A 183 0.28 -12.11 -19.81
CA PHE A 183 0.89 -13.17 -19.02
C PHE A 183 2.36 -13.42 -19.37
N LEU A 184 2.70 -13.38 -20.66
CA LEU A 184 4.08 -13.51 -21.15
C LEU A 184 4.92 -12.24 -20.95
N ASN A 185 4.29 -11.13 -20.58
CA ASN A 185 4.90 -9.80 -20.49
C ASN A 185 5.52 -9.35 -21.84
N GLU A 186 4.80 -9.62 -22.94
CA GLU A 186 5.22 -9.39 -24.33
C GLU A 186 4.31 -8.37 -25.02
N PHE A 187 4.78 -7.13 -25.16
CA PHE A 187 3.98 -6.01 -25.69
C PHE A 187 4.45 -5.50 -27.06
N ASP A 188 5.09 -6.37 -27.84
CA ASP A 188 5.47 -6.04 -29.21
C ASP A 188 4.22 -5.69 -30.04
N ALA A 189 4.30 -4.56 -30.75
CA ALA A 189 3.20 -3.95 -31.51
C ALA A 189 2.01 -3.40 -30.69
N THR A 190 2.14 -3.29 -29.36
CA THR A 190 1.12 -2.65 -28.49
C THR A 190 1.77 -1.58 -27.59
N PRO A 191 2.26 -0.46 -28.16
CA PRO A 191 3.01 0.55 -27.40
C PRO A 191 2.21 1.21 -26.27
N HIS A 192 0.92 1.47 -26.44
CA HIS A 192 0.11 2.13 -25.40
C HIS A 192 -0.20 1.17 -24.25
N LEU A 193 -0.51 -0.09 -24.56
CA LEU A 193 -0.66 -1.13 -23.55
C LEU A 193 0.65 -1.36 -22.79
N LYS A 194 1.78 -1.38 -23.50
CA LYS A 194 3.12 -1.47 -22.90
C LYS A 194 3.34 -0.33 -21.91
N GLN A 195 3.10 0.91 -22.36
CA GLN A 195 3.27 2.11 -21.54
C GLN A 195 2.42 2.05 -20.27
N PHE A 196 1.13 1.69 -20.37
CA PHE A 196 0.26 1.52 -19.20
C PHE A 196 0.79 0.49 -18.20
N VAL A 197 1.30 -0.65 -18.68
CA VAL A 197 1.87 -1.70 -17.82
C VAL A 197 3.18 -1.23 -17.18
N GLU A 198 4.04 -0.53 -17.93
CA GLU A 198 5.31 0.01 -17.43
C GLU A 198 5.09 1.12 -16.40
N ASP A 199 4.14 2.04 -16.64
CA ASP A 199 3.78 3.10 -15.71
C ASP A 199 3.17 2.54 -14.42
N SER A 200 2.26 1.55 -14.54
CA SER A 200 1.74 0.83 -13.37
C SER A 200 2.86 0.16 -12.58
N SER A 201 3.81 -0.46 -13.29
CA SER A 201 4.96 -1.15 -12.68
C SER A 201 5.87 -0.16 -11.92
N LYS A 202 6.09 1.04 -12.45
CA LYS A 202 6.94 2.08 -11.86
C LYS A 202 6.52 2.46 -10.44
N PHE A 203 5.22 2.47 -10.16
CA PHE A 203 4.67 2.87 -8.85
C PHE A 203 4.42 1.70 -7.90
N THR A 204 4.93 0.50 -8.22
CA THR A 204 4.90 -0.63 -7.29
C THR A 204 6.02 -0.53 -6.26
N LEU A 205 5.79 -1.03 -5.04
CA LEU A 205 6.79 -0.97 -3.97
C LEU A 205 8.11 -1.67 -4.30
N LYS A 206 8.06 -2.72 -5.12
CA LYS A 206 9.24 -3.42 -5.63
C LYS A 206 10.16 -2.50 -6.45
N ASN A 207 9.58 -1.54 -7.17
CA ASN A 207 10.29 -0.61 -8.03
C ASN A 207 10.47 0.76 -7.39
N CYS A 208 9.83 1.02 -6.25
CA CYS A 208 10.12 2.19 -5.43
C CYS A 208 11.38 1.92 -4.58
N HIS A 209 12.26 2.91 -4.47
CA HIS A 209 13.50 2.77 -3.69
C HIS A 209 13.29 2.91 -2.17
N VAL A 210 12.05 3.11 -1.74
CA VAL A 210 11.65 3.29 -0.34
C VAL A 210 11.52 1.94 0.39
N CYS A 211 11.20 0.86 -0.33
CA CYS A 211 10.96 -0.45 0.26
C CYS A 211 12.27 -1.25 0.40
N LEU A 212 12.60 -1.65 1.62
CA LEU A 212 13.70 -2.58 1.88
C LEU A 212 13.28 -4.01 1.59
N ASN A 213 14.20 -4.83 1.08
CA ASN A 213 14.06 -6.27 1.15
C ASN A 213 14.53 -6.79 2.51
N LEU A 214 14.26 -8.07 2.79
CA LEU A 214 14.62 -8.71 4.06
C LEU A 214 16.13 -8.65 4.36
N ASP A 215 16.99 -8.81 3.36
CA ASP A 215 18.45 -8.79 3.54
C ASP A 215 18.95 -7.40 3.93
N SER A 216 18.50 -6.36 3.23
CA SER A 216 18.83 -4.97 3.54
C SER A 216 18.30 -4.57 4.92
N PHE A 217 17.11 -5.02 5.29
CA PHE A 217 16.57 -4.79 6.62
C PHE A 217 17.35 -5.57 7.70
N THR A 218 17.81 -6.78 7.40
CA THR A 218 18.67 -7.57 8.30
C THR A 218 20.00 -6.86 8.57
N GLN A 219 20.62 -6.27 7.54
CA GLN A 219 21.83 -5.45 7.71
C GLN A 219 21.58 -4.23 8.61
N LYS A 220 20.38 -3.62 8.51
CA LYS A 220 19.99 -2.53 9.41
C LYS A 220 19.87 -3.02 10.86
N LEU A 221 19.23 -4.17 11.10
CA LEU A 221 19.16 -4.78 12.43
C LEU A 221 20.56 -5.10 12.99
N GLN A 222 21.47 -5.60 12.15
CA GLN A 222 22.87 -5.83 12.53
C GLN A 222 23.59 -4.55 12.94
N SER A 223 23.32 -3.44 12.24
CA SER A 223 23.87 -2.12 12.62
C SER A 223 23.39 -1.62 13.98
N TRP A 224 22.27 -2.14 14.49
CA TRP A 224 21.73 -1.87 15.83
C TRP A 224 22.10 -2.98 16.85
N GLY A 225 23.12 -3.79 16.57
CA GLY A 225 23.64 -4.79 17.49
C GLY A 225 22.90 -6.13 17.50
N CYS A 226 22.12 -6.47 16.46
CA CYS A 226 21.55 -7.81 16.32
C CYS A 226 22.45 -8.74 15.47
N ASP A 227 23.17 -9.67 16.09
CA ASP A 227 24.15 -10.53 15.40
C ASP A 227 23.56 -11.36 14.24
N THR A 228 22.48 -12.12 14.50
CA THR A 228 21.87 -13.02 13.51
C THR A 228 20.35 -13.11 13.67
N LEU A 229 19.64 -13.27 12.55
CA LEU A 229 18.22 -13.65 12.55
C LEU A 229 18.10 -15.15 12.73
N ASP A 230 17.56 -15.55 13.89
CA ASP A 230 17.31 -16.95 14.19
C ASP A 230 16.00 -17.41 13.57
N THR A 231 16.04 -17.90 12.35
CA THR A 231 14.86 -18.48 11.69
C THR A 231 14.69 -19.95 12.07
N PHE A 232 13.43 -20.36 12.22
CA PHE A 232 13.07 -21.77 12.38
C PHE A 232 11.76 -22.06 11.68
N LYS A 233 11.81 -22.92 10.67
CA LYS A 233 10.64 -23.33 9.92
C LYS A 233 9.90 -24.45 10.63
N LEU A 234 8.72 -24.15 11.16
CA LEU A 234 7.82 -25.15 11.73
C LEU A 234 6.75 -25.54 10.71
N GLU A 235 6.84 -26.75 10.17
CA GLU A 235 5.87 -27.27 9.18
C GLU A 235 4.67 -27.97 9.84
N ILE A 236 4.79 -28.35 11.11
CA ILE A 236 3.74 -29.05 11.85
C ILE A 236 2.64 -28.05 12.25
N PHE A 237 1.36 -28.41 12.04
CA PHE A 237 0.16 -27.62 12.37
C PHE A 237 -0.05 -26.33 11.54
N MET A 238 0.74 -26.09 10.50
CA MET A 238 0.62 -24.93 9.60
C MET A 238 0.62 -25.36 8.14
N ASN A 239 -0.01 -24.56 7.26
CA ASN A 239 0.22 -24.70 5.83
C ASN A 239 1.55 -24.03 5.44
N ALA A 240 2.09 -24.35 4.26
CA ALA A 240 3.38 -23.85 3.79
C ALA A 240 3.48 -22.31 3.84
N LYS A 241 2.42 -21.61 3.39
CA LYS A 241 2.34 -20.14 3.46
C LYS A 241 2.48 -19.63 4.90
N LYS A 242 1.67 -20.14 5.83
CA LYS A 242 1.65 -19.67 7.22
C LYS A 242 2.97 -19.99 7.93
N SER A 243 3.56 -21.15 7.63
CA SER A 243 4.88 -21.54 8.13
C SER A 243 5.96 -20.55 7.69
N HIS A 244 6.00 -20.20 6.40
CA HIS A 244 6.93 -19.21 5.84
C HIS A 244 6.80 -17.82 6.48
N GLU A 245 5.56 -17.31 6.62
CA GLU A 245 5.32 -16.00 7.24
C GLU A 245 5.77 -15.96 8.70
N VAL A 246 5.45 -17.02 9.46
CA VAL A 246 5.75 -17.10 10.90
C VAL A 246 7.24 -17.28 11.14
N GLU A 247 7.92 -18.10 10.32
CA GLU A 247 9.38 -18.27 10.38
C GLU A 247 10.11 -16.93 10.29
N ILE A 248 9.78 -16.12 9.29
CA ILE A 248 10.47 -14.85 9.04
C ILE A 248 10.08 -13.81 10.09
N LEU A 249 8.78 -13.63 10.33
CA LEU A 249 8.33 -12.54 11.20
C LEU A 249 8.64 -12.79 12.68
N SER A 250 8.69 -14.06 13.12
CA SER A 250 9.14 -14.38 14.49
C SER A 250 10.61 -14.00 14.71
N ALA A 251 11.48 -14.31 13.74
CA ALA A 251 12.90 -13.93 13.82
C ALA A 251 13.09 -12.41 13.82
N VAL A 252 12.37 -11.69 12.95
CA VAL A 252 12.40 -10.22 12.87
C VAL A 252 11.86 -9.60 14.17
N ALA A 253 10.71 -10.04 14.66
CA ALA A 253 10.13 -9.52 15.89
C ALA A 253 11.03 -9.80 17.11
N ALA A 254 11.69 -10.95 17.16
CA ALA A 254 12.68 -11.26 18.20
C ALA A 254 13.94 -10.37 18.11
N ALA A 255 14.39 -10.03 16.90
CA ALA A 255 15.47 -9.05 16.72
C ALA A 255 15.04 -7.65 17.17
N LEU A 256 13.85 -7.20 16.76
CA LEU A 256 13.27 -5.92 17.19
C LEU A 256 13.10 -5.84 18.70
N PHE A 257 12.64 -6.91 19.33
CA PHE A 257 12.56 -7.03 20.79
C PHE A 257 13.91 -6.76 21.47
N ARG A 258 15.00 -7.34 20.94
CA ARG A 258 16.36 -7.15 21.48
C ARG A 258 16.87 -5.72 21.26
N VAL A 259 16.83 -5.22 20.02
CA VAL A 259 17.39 -3.89 19.68
C VAL A 259 16.60 -2.74 20.32
N SER A 260 15.31 -2.93 20.59
CA SER A 260 14.47 -1.94 21.28
C SER A 260 14.44 -2.11 22.80
N GLN A 261 15.18 -3.09 23.35
CA GLN A 261 15.22 -3.44 24.77
C GLN A 261 13.81 -3.59 25.38
N ALA A 262 12.91 -4.20 24.62
CA ALA A 262 11.56 -4.50 25.09
C ALA A 262 11.61 -5.58 26.18
N SER A 263 10.65 -5.52 27.10
CA SER A 263 10.46 -6.55 28.14
C SER A 263 9.46 -7.61 27.71
N HIS A 264 8.45 -7.20 26.93
CA HIS A 264 7.37 -8.06 26.45
C HIS A 264 7.01 -7.69 25.00
N VAL A 265 6.45 -8.64 24.27
CA VAL A 265 5.85 -8.41 22.95
C VAL A 265 4.33 -8.47 23.06
N VAL A 266 3.64 -7.59 22.33
CA VAL A 266 2.20 -7.67 22.17
C VAL A 266 1.89 -7.95 20.70
N ASP A 267 1.21 -9.07 20.44
CA ASP A 267 0.75 -9.45 19.10
C ASP A 267 -0.70 -8.98 18.92
N LEU A 268 -0.90 -7.95 18.10
CA LEU A 268 -2.20 -7.39 17.79
C LEU A 268 -2.83 -8.13 16.59
N GLY A 269 -4.01 -8.72 16.80
CA GLY A 269 -4.63 -9.59 15.80
C GLY A 269 -4.03 -11.00 15.80
N ASP A 270 -3.71 -11.50 17.00
CA ASP A 270 -2.98 -12.76 17.23
C ASP A 270 -3.66 -13.99 16.57
N GLY A 271 -4.99 -13.93 16.36
CA GLY A 271 -5.73 -14.89 15.57
C GLY A 271 -5.58 -16.32 16.06
N LYS A 272 -4.77 -17.11 15.34
CA LYS A 272 -4.51 -18.51 15.68
C LYS A 272 -3.32 -18.70 16.63
N GLY A 273 -2.61 -17.65 17.00
CA GLY A 273 -1.53 -17.71 17.98
C GLY A 273 -0.22 -18.31 17.49
N TYR A 274 -0.02 -18.42 16.17
CA TYR A 274 1.17 -19.07 15.62
C TYR A 274 2.44 -18.26 15.84
N LEU A 275 2.39 -16.95 15.56
CA LEU A 275 3.52 -16.06 15.74
C LEU A 275 3.90 -15.94 17.21
N SER A 276 2.92 -15.62 18.07
CA SER A 276 3.10 -15.57 19.53
C SER A 276 3.66 -16.86 20.11
N SER A 277 3.18 -18.03 19.66
CA SER A 277 3.72 -19.31 20.14
C SER A 277 5.18 -19.49 19.75
N MET A 278 5.59 -19.07 18.54
CA MET A 278 6.98 -19.17 18.10
C MET A 278 7.89 -18.21 18.85
N LEU A 279 7.45 -16.97 19.08
CA LEU A 279 8.17 -16.00 19.92
C LEU A 279 8.41 -16.55 21.35
N ALA A 280 7.40 -17.15 21.95
CA ALA A 280 7.53 -17.75 23.28
C ALA A 280 8.38 -19.03 23.30
N LEU A 281 8.18 -19.96 22.35
CA LEU A 281 8.86 -21.27 22.36
C LEU A 281 10.30 -21.24 21.85
N GLN A 282 10.55 -20.48 20.78
CA GLN A 282 11.86 -20.43 20.13
C GLN A 282 12.73 -19.36 20.76
N HIS A 283 12.19 -18.16 20.94
CA HIS A 283 12.98 -16.99 21.38
C HIS A 283 12.88 -16.72 22.88
N GLN A 284 12.05 -17.47 23.61
CA GLN A 284 11.83 -17.30 25.06
C GLN A 284 11.36 -15.89 25.43
N ILE A 285 10.57 -15.28 24.54
CA ILE A 285 10.03 -13.92 24.72
C ILE A 285 8.66 -14.00 25.39
N PRO A 286 8.39 -13.20 26.45
CA PRO A 286 7.05 -13.02 26.98
C PRO A 286 6.13 -12.32 25.97
N VAL A 287 4.99 -12.93 25.63
CA VAL A 287 4.05 -12.44 24.64
C VAL A 287 2.62 -12.37 25.19
N VAL A 288 1.96 -11.24 24.95
CA VAL A 288 0.50 -11.11 25.07
C VAL A 288 -0.11 -11.07 23.67
N GLY A 289 -0.86 -12.10 23.31
CA GLY A 289 -1.65 -12.12 22.08
C GLY A 289 -3.05 -11.55 22.31
N ILE A 290 -3.45 -10.57 21.49
CA ILE A 290 -4.76 -9.92 21.58
C ILE A 290 -5.55 -10.16 20.29
N ASP A 291 -6.78 -10.65 20.42
CA ASP A 291 -7.71 -10.81 19.30
C ASP A 291 -9.13 -10.38 19.70
N ALA A 292 -9.89 -9.81 18.78
CA ALA A 292 -11.27 -9.39 19.05
C ALA A 292 -12.24 -10.59 19.14
N SER A 293 -11.89 -11.74 18.56
CA SER A 293 -12.74 -12.93 18.52
C SER A 293 -12.38 -13.92 19.63
N ASN A 294 -13.32 -14.13 20.55
CA ASN A 294 -13.19 -15.15 21.59
C ASN A 294 -12.94 -16.55 21.02
N THR A 295 -13.52 -16.88 19.86
CA THR A 295 -13.30 -18.17 19.19
C THR A 295 -11.85 -18.34 18.76
N ASN A 296 -11.24 -17.28 18.24
CA ASN A 296 -9.81 -17.27 17.87
C ASN A 296 -8.94 -17.45 19.10
N THR A 297 -9.17 -16.65 20.15
CA THR A 297 -8.46 -16.74 21.43
C THR A 297 -8.54 -18.15 22.02
N CYS A 298 -9.73 -18.72 22.23
CA CYS A 298 -9.85 -20.09 22.74
C CYS A 298 -9.16 -21.13 21.84
N GLY A 299 -9.19 -20.94 20.53
CA GLY A 299 -8.51 -21.79 19.56
C GLY A 299 -6.99 -21.71 19.66
N ALA A 300 -6.45 -20.51 19.85
CA ALA A 300 -5.03 -20.24 20.04
C ALA A 300 -4.53 -20.86 21.36
N ILE A 301 -5.28 -20.79 22.47
CA ILE A 301 -4.89 -21.41 23.76
C ILE A 301 -4.73 -22.92 23.56
N LYS A 302 -5.76 -23.57 22.99
CA LYS A 302 -5.73 -25.02 22.73
C LYS A 302 -4.57 -25.42 21.84
N ARG A 303 -4.24 -24.60 20.84
CA ARG A 303 -3.15 -24.86 19.91
C ARG A 303 -1.79 -24.68 20.59
N ALA A 304 -1.61 -23.62 21.37
CA ALA A 304 -0.43 -23.35 22.18
C ALA A 304 -0.11 -24.53 23.12
N THR A 305 -1.11 -25.09 23.79
CA THR A 305 -0.95 -26.28 24.64
C THR A 305 -0.54 -27.53 23.85
N LYS A 306 -1.06 -27.71 22.62
CA LYS A 306 -0.66 -28.85 21.78
C LYS A 306 0.78 -28.68 21.29
N LEU A 307 1.14 -27.48 20.85
CA LEU A 307 2.47 -27.19 20.33
C LEU A 307 3.54 -27.35 21.41
N SER A 308 3.28 -26.89 22.64
CA SER A 308 4.24 -27.04 23.74
C SER A 308 4.53 -28.48 24.11
N LYS A 309 3.53 -29.39 24.01
CA LYS A 309 3.73 -30.83 24.27
C LYS A 309 4.65 -31.49 23.25
N VAL A 310 4.57 -31.09 21.99
CA VAL A 310 5.40 -31.69 20.94
C VAL A 310 6.74 -30.98 20.76
N TRP A 311 6.89 -29.74 21.25
CA TRP A 311 8.06 -28.88 21.03
C TRP A 311 9.40 -29.54 21.36
N ASN A 312 9.45 -30.32 22.44
CA ASN A 312 10.66 -31.02 22.88
C ASN A 312 11.07 -32.19 21.97
N GLY A 313 10.13 -32.74 21.19
CA GLY A 313 10.38 -33.81 20.24
C GLY A 313 10.75 -33.32 18.83
N ILE A 314 10.75 -32.00 18.59
CA ILE A 314 11.09 -31.44 17.29
C ILE A 314 12.62 -31.32 17.20
N PRO A 315 13.27 -31.90 16.17
CA PRO A 315 14.70 -31.72 15.94
C PRO A 315 14.99 -30.23 15.75
N LYS A 316 15.68 -29.63 16.71
CA LYS A 316 16.19 -28.26 16.58
C LYS A 316 17.50 -28.34 15.82
N ALA A 317 17.70 -27.46 14.83
CA ALA A 317 18.91 -27.43 14.03
C ALA A 317 20.18 -27.43 14.93
N PRO A 318 21.29 -28.06 14.50
CA PRO A 318 22.41 -28.46 15.38
C PRO A 318 23.25 -27.32 16.00
N HIS A 319 22.89 -26.05 15.82
CA HIS A 319 23.79 -24.93 16.12
C HIS A 319 23.46 -24.02 17.31
N LYS A 320 22.41 -24.26 18.11
CA LYS A 320 22.18 -23.44 19.32
C LYS A 320 21.74 -24.28 20.52
N SER A 321 22.68 -24.47 21.44
CA SER A 321 22.44 -25.01 22.79
C SER A 321 21.50 -24.10 23.58
N LEU A 322 20.31 -24.59 23.92
CA LEU A 322 19.51 -24.01 25.01
C LEU A 322 20.20 -24.27 26.36
N PRO A 323 19.92 -23.46 27.41
CA PRO A 323 20.43 -23.72 28.76
C PRO A 323 20.03 -25.12 29.23
N LYS A 324 20.96 -25.81 29.90
CA LYS A 324 20.77 -27.17 30.45
C LYS A 324 19.57 -27.19 31.41
N LYS A 325 18.82 -28.30 31.33
CA LYS A 325 17.67 -28.68 32.18
C LYS A 325 17.85 -28.25 33.64
N THR A 326 16.86 -27.55 34.17
CA THR A 326 16.48 -27.63 35.59
C THR A 326 15.04 -28.10 35.69
N GLU A 327 14.77 -28.83 36.77
CA GLU A 327 13.67 -29.79 36.94
C GLU A 327 12.27 -29.15 37.05
N ASN A 328 11.25 -29.87 36.58
CA ASN A 328 9.84 -29.80 36.99
C ASN A 328 9.14 -28.42 37.09
N PHE A 329 9.36 -27.51 36.15
CA PHE A 329 8.44 -26.38 35.96
C PHE A 329 7.34 -26.72 34.94
N ALA A 330 6.14 -26.16 35.14
CA ALA A 330 5.11 -26.08 34.12
C ALA A 330 5.74 -25.65 32.79
N SER A 331 5.26 -26.18 31.65
CA SER A 331 5.88 -25.89 30.35
C SER A 331 6.09 -24.38 30.19
N PRO A 332 7.34 -23.88 30.02
CA PRO A 332 7.68 -22.45 30.00
C PRO A 332 6.81 -21.63 29.05
N HIS A 333 6.26 -22.29 28.03
CA HIS A 333 5.32 -21.74 27.08
C HIS A 333 4.04 -21.16 27.69
N VAL A 334 3.44 -21.83 28.69
CA VAL A 334 2.17 -21.38 29.31
C VAL A 334 2.40 -20.13 30.16
N GLU A 335 3.62 -19.94 30.65
CA GLU A 335 4.01 -18.77 31.41
C GLU A 335 4.35 -17.61 30.48
N LEU A 336 5.08 -17.86 29.39
CA LEU A 336 5.53 -16.82 28.46
C LEU A 336 4.45 -16.35 27.49
N TYR A 337 3.49 -17.18 27.09
CA TYR A 337 2.44 -16.77 26.14
C TYR A 337 1.07 -16.74 26.80
N LYS A 338 0.48 -15.54 26.83
CA LYS A 338 -0.87 -15.27 27.35
C LYS A 338 -1.75 -14.70 26.25
N GLN A 339 -3.05 -14.99 26.30
CA GLN A 339 -3.99 -14.58 25.27
C GLN A 339 -5.18 -13.87 25.89
N VAL A 340 -5.62 -12.80 25.23
CA VAL A 340 -6.68 -11.93 25.71
C VAL A 340 -7.67 -11.65 24.58
N THR A 341 -8.96 -11.72 24.89
CA THR A 341 -10.02 -11.32 23.95
C THR A 341 -10.40 -9.86 24.19
N ARG A 342 -9.93 -8.96 23.33
CA ARG A 342 -10.26 -7.53 23.35
C ARG A 342 -10.25 -6.97 21.94
N PHE A 343 -11.15 -6.03 21.70
CA PHE A 343 -11.06 -5.13 20.54
C PHE A 343 -10.03 -4.03 20.85
N VAL A 344 -9.19 -3.70 19.88
CA VAL A 344 -8.11 -2.73 20.03
C VAL A 344 -8.33 -1.60 19.03
N ASP A 345 -8.40 -0.37 19.52
CA ASP A 345 -8.40 0.86 18.76
C ASP A 345 -7.20 1.75 19.14
N GLU A 346 -7.08 2.93 18.53
CA GLU A 346 -5.99 3.87 18.79
C GLU A 346 -5.91 4.44 20.22
N ARG A 347 -6.93 4.23 21.06
CA ARG A 347 -7.01 4.73 22.45
C ARG A 347 -6.82 3.62 23.49
N PHE A 348 -6.61 2.39 23.05
CA PHE A 348 -6.53 1.22 23.91
C PHE A 348 -5.35 1.33 24.90
N ASP A 349 -5.63 1.16 26.20
CA ASP A 349 -4.59 1.11 27.25
C ASP A 349 -3.85 -0.24 27.21
N LEU A 350 -2.88 -0.29 26.31
CA LEU A 350 -2.06 -1.47 26.08
C LEU A 350 -1.20 -1.81 27.31
N LEU A 351 -0.63 -0.81 27.97
CA LEU A 351 0.30 -1.03 29.07
C LEU A 351 -0.44 -1.51 30.32
N GLY A 352 -1.61 -0.92 30.62
CA GLY A 352 -2.48 -1.40 31.69
C GLY A 352 -2.87 -2.86 31.49
N LEU A 353 -3.33 -3.23 30.28
CA LEU A 353 -3.66 -4.63 29.98
C LEU A 353 -2.46 -5.57 30.19
N VAL A 354 -1.27 -5.19 29.70
CA VAL A 354 -0.10 -6.05 29.85
C VAL A 354 0.32 -6.15 31.32
N ARG A 355 0.18 -5.09 32.13
CA ARG A 355 0.45 -5.15 33.58
C ARG A 355 -0.46 -6.12 34.32
N ASP A 356 -1.74 -6.17 33.94
CA ASP A 356 -2.70 -7.12 34.52
C ASP A 356 -2.32 -8.59 34.26
N VAL A 357 -1.63 -8.84 33.14
CA VAL A 357 -1.20 -10.18 32.71
C VAL A 357 0.21 -10.52 33.19
N PHE A 358 1.12 -9.54 33.14
CA PHE A 358 2.53 -9.60 33.46
C PHE A 358 2.92 -8.39 34.34
N PRO A 359 2.95 -8.55 35.67
CA PRO A 359 3.20 -7.44 36.60
C PRO A 359 4.55 -6.72 36.40
N ASN A 360 5.56 -7.41 35.85
CA ASN A 360 6.93 -6.91 35.68
C ASN A 360 7.19 -6.30 34.29
N VAL A 361 6.17 -5.75 33.63
CA VAL A 361 6.32 -5.10 32.32
C VAL A 361 6.89 -3.68 32.43
N SER A 362 7.84 -3.35 31.56
CA SER A 362 8.39 -2.00 31.42
C SER A 362 8.18 -1.46 30.00
N HIS A 363 8.86 -2.07 29.03
CA HIS A 363 8.84 -1.69 27.62
C HIS A 363 8.18 -2.76 26.76
N LEU A 364 7.50 -2.33 25.71
CA LEU A 364 6.73 -3.18 24.80
C LEU A 364 7.29 -3.13 23.38
N GLY A 365 7.30 -4.28 22.72
CA GLY A 365 7.36 -4.37 21.26
C GLY A 365 6.00 -4.74 20.70
N LEU A 366 5.53 -4.03 19.69
CA LEU A 366 4.31 -4.38 18.96
C LEU A 366 4.63 -5.24 17.75
N VAL A 367 3.86 -6.31 17.56
CA VAL A 367 3.89 -7.10 16.33
C VAL A 367 2.45 -7.33 15.84
N GLY A 368 2.28 -7.52 14.55
CA GLY A 368 1.01 -7.94 13.98
C GLY A 368 1.18 -8.57 12.60
N LEU A 369 0.71 -9.81 12.44
CA LEU A 369 0.76 -10.54 11.17
C LEU A 369 -0.63 -10.66 10.57
N HIS A 370 -0.89 -9.89 9.51
CA HIS A 370 -2.22 -9.70 8.89
C HIS A 370 -3.19 -8.93 9.79
N THR A 371 -2.77 -7.76 10.27
CA THR A 371 -3.68 -6.84 10.97
C THR A 371 -4.76 -6.34 9.99
N CYS A 372 -6.00 -6.79 10.21
CA CYS A 372 -7.11 -6.50 9.32
C CYS A 372 -7.62 -5.06 9.47
N GLY A 373 -7.84 -4.37 8.35
CA GLY A 373 -8.51 -3.06 8.34
C GLY A 373 -7.80 -2.05 9.23
N ASP A 374 -8.56 -1.33 10.05
CA ASP A 374 -8.06 -0.22 10.88
C ASP A 374 -7.13 -0.66 12.01
N LEU A 375 -7.04 -1.97 12.32
CA LEU A 375 -6.08 -2.46 13.31
C LEU A 375 -4.64 -2.16 12.89
N ALA A 376 -4.36 -2.18 11.58
CA ALA A 376 -3.03 -1.84 11.07
C ALA A 376 -2.69 -0.37 11.35
N ALA A 377 -3.63 0.54 11.10
CA ALA A 377 -3.47 1.97 11.39
C ALA A 377 -3.42 2.25 12.89
N SER A 378 -4.32 1.63 13.66
CA SER A 378 -4.38 1.74 15.12
C SER A 378 -3.08 1.31 15.76
N SER A 379 -2.45 0.23 15.28
CA SER A 379 -1.13 -0.22 15.76
C SER A 379 -0.05 0.86 15.61
N LEU A 380 -0.01 1.56 14.46
CA LEU A 380 0.94 2.65 14.23
C LEU A 380 0.65 3.88 15.11
N LYS A 381 -0.64 4.21 15.31
CA LYS A 381 -1.06 5.30 16.20
C LYS A 381 -0.76 5.01 17.67
N ILE A 382 -0.98 3.77 18.13
CA ILE A 382 -0.59 3.31 19.47
C ILE A 382 0.93 3.42 19.63
N PHE A 383 1.70 2.90 18.66
CA PHE A 383 3.15 3.04 18.66
C PHE A 383 3.58 4.50 18.79
N SER A 384 3.00 5.39 17.98
CA SER A 384 3.33 6.82 17.99
C SER A 384 3.08 7.45 19.37
N ARG A 385 1.88 7.26 19.93
CA ARG A 385 1.43 7.95 21.16
C ARG A 385 1.93 7.33 22.46
N ASN A 386 2.29 6.04 22.46
CA ASN A 386 2.64 5.32 23.69
C ASN A 386 4.16 5.23 23.88
N GLU A 387 4.70 5.92 24.88
CA GLU A 387 6.14 5.92 25.19
C GLU A 387 6.69 4.55 25.64
N ALA A 388 5.85 3.69 26.21
CA ALA A 388 6.26 2.35 26.62
C ALA A 388 6.48 1.42 25.42
N VAL A 389 5.85 1.70 24.28
CA VAL A 389 6.07 0.95 23.03
C VAL A 389 7.32 1.46 22.34
N LYS A 390 8.35 0.61 22.27
CA LYS A 390 9.67 0.96 21.73
C LYS A 390 9.89 0.51 20.30
N SER A 391 9.16 -0.49 19.83
CA SER A 391 9.18 -0.95 18.45
C SER A 391 7.80 -1.39 17.97
N VAL A 392 7.59 -1.34 16.65
CA VAL A 392 6.42 -1.90 15.97
C VAL A 392 6.86 -2.63 14.71
N CYS A 393 6.27 -3.80 14.45
CA CYS A 393 6.43 -4.57 13.21
C CYS A 393 5.07 -5.07 12.75
N ASN A 394 4.53 -4.45 11.70
CA ASN A 394 3.13 -4.60 11.36
C ASN A 394 2.93 -4.93 9.87
N VAL A 395 2.40 -6.11 9.60
CA VAL A 395 1.96 -6.55 8.27
C VAL A 395 0.45 -6.38 8.19
N GLY A 396 0.01 -5.30 7.55
CA GLY A 396 -1.42 -5.00 7.35
C GLY A 396 -2.06 -5.87 6.29
N CYS A 397 -3.37 -6.08 6.39
CA CYS A 397 -4.16 -6.74 5.35
C CYS A 397 -5.60 -6.20 5.28
N CYS A 398 -6.36 -6.67 4.29
CA CYS A 398 -7.79 -6.37 4.16
C CYS A 398 -8.10 -4.86 4.04
N TYR A 399 -7.38 -4.15 3.16
CA TYR A 399 -7.56 -2.70 2.96
C TYR A 399 -9.01 -2.25 2.68
N HIS A 400 -9.84 -3.13 2.11
CA HIS A 400 -11.27 -2.86 1.89
C HIS A 400 -12.11 -2.69 3.15
N LEU A 401 -11.58 -3.08 4.32
CA LEU A 401 -12.18 -2.86 5.63
C LEU A 401 -11.73 -1.55 6.28
N LEU A 402 -10.81 -0.79 5.65
CA LEU A 402 -10.41 0.51 6.16
C LEU A 402 -11.59 1.48 6.12
N ASP A 403 -11.74 2.25 7.19
CA ASP A 403 -12.58 3.44 7.24
C ASP A 403 -11.74 4.73 7.15
N GLU A 404 -12.36 5.88 7.39
CA GLU A 404 -11.69 7.19 7.36
C GLU A 404 -10.64 7.36 8.46
N SER A 405 -10.72 6.57 9.54
CA SER A 405 -9.70 6.54 10.60
C SER A 405 -8.48 5.68 10.23
N GLY A 406 -8.63 4.78 9.25
CA GLY A 406 -7.60 3.85 8.80
C GLY A 406 -6.80 4.29 7.59
N PHE A 407 -7.31 5.23 6.78
CA PHE A 407 -6.62 5.87 5.66
C PHE A 407 -7.35 7.15 5.21
N PRO A 408 -6.62 8.24 4.86
CA PRO A 408 -5.16 8.40 4.99
C PRO A 408 -4.71 8.65 6.43
N LEU A 409 -3.42 8.43 6.71
CA LEU A 409 -2.80 8.68 8.01
C LEU A 409 -1.86 9.88 8.01
N SER A 410 -1.12 10.11 6.93
CA SER A 410 -0.18 11.22 6.81
C SER A 410 -0.90 12.55 6.68
N ARG A 411 -0.35 13.60 7.28
CA ARG A 411 -0.82 14.99 7.10
C ARG A 411 -0.84 15.35 5.63
N PHE A 412 0.18 14.92 4.90
CA PHE A 412 0.29 15.12 3.45
C PHE A 412 -0.97 14.72 2.66
N LEU A 413 -1.56 13.55 2.95
CA LEU A 413 -2.79 13.12 2.28
C LEU A 413 -4.06 13.63 2.97
N THR A 414 -4.07 13.77 4.30
CA THR A 414 -5.25 14.28 5.01
C THR A 414 -5.53 15.75 4.68
N ASP A 415 -4.49 16.59 4.58
CA ASP A 415 -4.61 18.02 4.30
C ASP A 415 -5.10 18.28 2.87
N ARG A 416 -4.85 17.34 1.96
CA ARG A 416 -5.39 17.33 0.58
C ARG A 416 -6.81 16.78 0.48
N GLY A 417 -7.37 16.28 1.58
CA GLY A 417 -8.66 15.60 1.59
C GLY A 417 -8.71 14.38 0.67
N PHE A 418 -7.58 13.68 0.48
CA PHE A 418 -7.52 12.55 -0.44
C PHE A 418 -8.34 11.37 0.10
N VAL A 419 -9.22 10.82 -0.73
CA VAL A 419 -10.05 9.66 -0.37
C VAL A 419 -9.86 8.55 -1.40
N LEU A 420 -9.58 7.36 -0.90
CA LEU A 420 -9.47 6.16 -1.73
C LEU A 420 -10.73 5.32 -1.60
N GLY A 421 -11.51 5.13 -2.67
CA GLY A 421 -12.77 4.38 -2.61
C GLY A 421 -12.62 2.89 -2.23
N ARG A 422 -13.69 2.30 -1.68
CA ARG A 422 -13.70 0.91 -1.17
C ARG A 422 -13.27 -0.12 -2.22
N SER A 423 -13.67 0.08 -3.48
CA SER A 423 -13.33 -0.82 -4.59
C SER A 423 -11.85 -0.77 -4.95
N ALA A 424 -11.23 0.41 -4.94
CA ALA A 424 -9.78 0.53 -5.08
C ALA A 424 -9.06 -0.19 -3.92
N ARG A 425 -9.54 -0.03 -2.68
CA ARG A 425 -9.00 -0.77 -1.53
C ARG A 425 -9.23 -2.29 -1.63
N MET A 426 -10.29 -2.75 -2.29
CA MET A 426 -10.50 -4.17 -2.57
C MET A 426 -9.46 -4.70 -3.56
N ILE A 427 -9.17 -3.98 -4.65
CA ILE A 427 -8.18 -4.45 -5.61
C ILE A 427 -6.77 -4.45 -5.04
N ALA A 428 -6.41 -3.56 -4.10
CA ALA A 428 -5.13 -3.63 -3.39
C ALA A 428 -4.92 -4.95 -2.62
N ASN A 429 -5.97 -5.76 -2.45
CA ASN A 429 -5.88 -7.13 -1.93
C ASN A 429 -5.79 -8.17 -3.07
N GLN A 430 -5.47 -7.83 -4.30
CA GLN A 430 -5.22 -8.80 -5.36
C GLN A 430 -3.73 -9.10 -5.43
N SER A 431 -3.38 -10.33 -5.79
CA SER A 431 -1.99 -10.73 -5.95
C SER A 431 -1.69 -10.77 -7.43
N VAL A 432 -1.05 -9.73 -7.94
CA VAL A 432 -0.71 -9.64 -9.36
C VAL A 432 0.32 -10.70 -9.71
N GLU A 433 1.34 -10.88 -8.87
CA GLU A 433 2.42 -11.85 -9.06
C GLU A 433 1.87 -13.27 -9.18
N ARG A 434 0.92 -13.65 -8.32
CA ARG A 434 0.27 -14.96 -8.37
C ARG A 434 -0.59 -15.11 -9.62
N VAL A 435 -1.42 -14.11 -9.94
CA VAL A 435 -2.25 -14.11 -11.16
C VAL A 435 -1.39 -14.31 -12.40
N LEU A 436 -0.26 -13.62 -12.49
CA LEU A 436 0.66 -13.73 -13.63
C LEU A 436 1.41 -15.06 -13.65
N GLN A 437 1.90 -15.54 -12.50
CA GLN A 437 2.66 -16.79 -12.43
C GLN A 437 1.79 -18.03 -12.68
N GLU A 438 0.57 -18.06 -12.15
CA GLU A 438 -0.34 -19.19 -12.29
C GLU A 438 -1.16 -19.10 -13.60
N GLY A 439 -1.11 -17.96 -14.31
CA GLY A 439 -1.92 -17.70 -15.50
C GLY A 439 -3.43 -17.70 -15.19
N GLU A 440 -3.81 -17.36 -13.95
CA GLU A 440 -5.19 -17.49 -13.48
C GLU A 440 -6.06 -16.31 -13.93
N LEU A 441 -7.10 -16.63 -14.68
CA LEU A 441 -8.18 -15.70 -15.05
C LEU A 441 -9.22 -15.57 -13.91
N PRO A 442 -10.03 -14.50 -13.89
CA PRO A 442 -11.05 -14.35 -12.87
C PRO A 442 -12.03 -15.53 -12.91
N ASN A 443 -12.52 -15.92 -11.73
CA ASN A 443 -13.50 -16.99 -11.62
C ASN A 443 -14.73 -16.68 -12.50
N ILE A 444 -15.20 -17.66 -13.27
CA ILE A 444 -16.33 -17.52 -14.21
C ILE A 444 -17.59 -16.93 -13.55
N THR A 445 -17.77 -17.08 -12.24
CA THR A 445 -18.89 -16.46 -11.52
C THR A 445 -18.85 -14.94 -11.51
N ILE A 446 -17.72 -14.28 -11.80
CA ILE A 446 -17.66 -12.83 -12.01
C ILE A 446 -18.38 -12.47 -13.31
N PHE A 447 -18.13 -13.21 -14.39
CA PHE A 447 -18.85 -13.06 -15.65
C PHE A 447 -20.34 -13.35 -15.49
N TYR A 448 -20.70 -14.42 -14.77
CA TYR A 448 -22.11 -14.71 -14.47
C TYR A 448 -22.77 -13.61 -13.64
N ARG A 449 -22.07 -12.99 -12.68
CA ARG A 449 -22.61 -11.83 -11.95
C ARG A 449 -22.86 -10.65 -12.87
N ALA A 450 -21.93 -10.37 -13.79
CA ALA A 450 -22.07 -9.25 -14.70
C ALA A 450 -23.26 -9.41 -15.64
N ILE A 451 -23.54 -10.63 -16.11
CA ILE A 451 -24.74 -10.91 -16.91
C ILE A 451 -26.00 -10.91 -16.03
N LEU A 452 -25.93 -11.41 -14.79
CA LEU A 452 -27.05 -11.30 -13.86
C LEU A 452 -27.41 -9.82 -13.60
N GLN A 453 -26.42 -8.93 -13.53
CA GLN A 453 -26.67 -7.50 -13.38
C GLN A 453 -27.45 -6.93 -14.58
N VAL A 454 -27.10 -7.34 -15.81
CA VAL A 454 -27.88 -7.00 -17.01
C VAL A 454 -29.32 -7.52 -16.89
N LEU A 455 -29.52 -8.77 -16.46
CA LEU A 455 -30.86 -9.33 -16.24
C LEU A 455 -31.67 -8.52 -15.22
N LEU A 456 -31.04 -8.13 -14.10
CA LEU A 456 -31.71 -7.38 -13.06
C LEU A 456 -32.07 -5.96 -13.53
N GLU A 457 -31.20 -5.29 -14.28
CA GLU A 457 -31.50 -3.95 -14.81
C GLU A 457 -32.53 -3.98 -15.95
N GLU A 458 -32.56 -5.01 -16.77
CA GLU A 458 -33.53 -5.13 -17.88
C GLU A 458 -34.94 -5.55 -17.40
N PHE A 459 -35.03 -6.39 -16.35
CA PHE A 459 -36.29 -7.05 -15.97
C PHE A 459 -36.77 -6.76 -14.55
N CYS A 460 -36.04 -5.98 -13.75
CA CYS A 460 -36.46 -5.60 -12.41
C CYS A 460 -36.70 -4.08 -12.34
N THR A 461 -37.85 -3.68 -11.82
CA THR A 461 -38.16 -2.25 -11.59
C THR A 461 -37.31 -1.64 -10.48
N ASP A 462 -37.03 -2.42 -9.43
CA ASP A 462 -36.24 -2.00 -8.28
C ASP A 462 -35.08 -2.98 -8.07
N LEU A 463 -33.84 -2.47 -8.15
CA LEU A 463 -32.67 -3.32 -7.96
C LEU A 463 -32.59 -3.82 -6.50
N PRO A 464 -32.28 -5.12 -6.29
CA PRO A 464 -32.21 -5.70 -4.96
C PRO A 464 -31.04 -5.12 -4.16
N THR A 465 -31.29 -4.82 -2.89
CA THR A 465 -30.26 -4.37 -1.95
C THR A 465 -29.39 -5.53 -1.43
N LYS A 466 -29.88 -6.77 -1.52
CA LYS A 466 -29.17 -7.99 -1.10
C LYS A 466 -28.12 -8.37 -2.14
N HIS A 467 -26.91 -8.70 -1.69
CA HIS A 467 -25.85 -9.23 -2.56
C HIS A 467 -25.85 -10.76 -2.63
N VAL A 468 -25.61 -11.31 -3.84
CA VAL A 468 -25.53 -12.76 -4.05
C VAL A 468 -24.40 -13.41 -3.24
N GLY A 469 -23.25 -12.75 -3.07
CA GLY A 469 -22.10 -13.31 -2.32
C GLY A 469 -21.55 -14.64 -2.89
N LYS A 470 -20.51 -15.23 -2.27
CA LYS A 470 -19.89 -16.48 -2.76
C LYS A 470 -20.78 -17.70 -2.48
N PHE A 471 -20.83 -18.65 -3.41
CA PHE A 471 -21.50 -19.95 -3.22
C PHE A 471 -20.51 -20.98 -2.65
N ARG A 472 -20.99 -21.88 -1.77
CA ARG A 472 -20.17 -23.00 -1.25
C ARG A 472 -19.94 -24.07 -2.31
N LYS A 473 -20.97 -24.39 -3.11
CA LYS A 473 -20.88 -25.26 -4.28
C LYS A 473 -20.91 -24.37 -5.52
N VAL A 474 -19.96 -24.55 -6.42
CA VAL A 474 -19.89 -23.78 -7.67
C VAL A 474 -21.10 -24.16 -8.54
N PRO A 475 -21.88 -23.18 -9.04
CA PRO A 475 -22.97 -23.46 -9.96
C PRO A 475 -22.47 -24.15 -11.22
N VAL A 476 -23.25 -25.09 -11.75
CA VAL A 476 -22.82 -25.94 -12.88
C VAL A 476 -22.73 -25.14 -14.18
N ASN A 477 -23.65 -24.21 -14.38
CA ASN A 477 -23.72 -23.34 -15.55
C ASN A 477 -24.40 -22.02 -15.17
N PHE A 478 -24.59 -21.13 -16.15
CA PHE A 478 -25.21 -19.83 -15.93
C PHE A 478 -26.68 -19.93 -15.47
N LEU A 479 -27.46 -20.85 -16.01
CA LEU A 479 -28.87 -21.01 -15.62
C LEU A 479 -29.02 -21.43 -14.15
N ASP A 480 -28.21 -22.40 -13.71
CA ASP A 480 -28.12 -22.82 -12.31
C ASP A 480 -27.65 -21.66 -11.42
N TYR A 481 -26.66 -20.88 -11.89
CA TYR A 481 -26.19 -19.67 -11.21
C TYR A 481 -27.33 -18.67 -10.97
N VAL A 482 -28.10 -18.33 -12.01
CA VAL A 482 -29.21 -17.36 -11.94
C VAL A 482 -30.27 -17.83 -10.92
N ARG A 483 -30.71 -19.09 -10.99
CA ARG A 483 -31.70 -19.65 -10.06
C ARG A 483 -31.24 -19.55 -8.60
N LEU A 484 -30.00 -19.93 -8.32
CA LEU A 484 -29.41 -19.85 -6.98
C LEU A 484 -29.23 -18.41 -6.52
N ALA A 485 -28.86 -17.51 -7.42
CA ALA A 485 -28.64 -16.10 -7.13
C ALA A 485 -29.96 -15.38 -6.81
N LEU A 486 -30.98 -15.53 -7.66
CA LEU A 486 -32.32 -14.95 -7.49
C LEU A 486 -32.95 -15.40 -6.17
N LYS A 487 -32.87 -16.69 -5.85
CA LYS A 487 -33.32 -17.22 -4.55
C LYS A 487 -32.61 -16.57 -3.36
N ARG A 488 -31.33 -16.24 -3.49
CA ARG A 488 -30.52 -15.68 -2.40
C ARG A 488 -30.75 -14.19 -2.20
N ILE A 489 -31.03 -13.46 -3.27
CA ILE A 489 -31.36 -12.03 -3.23
C ILE A 489 -32.86 -11.76 -3.12
N ASP A 490 -33.68 -12.82 -3.09
CA ASP A 490 -35.13 -12.76 -2.87
C ASP A 490 -35.86 -12.01 -3.99
N VAL A 491 -35.44 -12.27 -5.23
CA VAL A 491 -36.02 -11.69 -6.45
C VAL A 491 -36.62 -12.80 -7.29
N THR A 492 -37.80 -12.54 -7.86
CA THR A 492 -38.43 -13.41 -8.85
C THR A 492 -38.46 -12.66 -10.17
N LEU A 493 -37.97 -13.31 -11.23
CA LEU A 493 -38.08 -12.81 -12.61
C LEU A 493 -38.98 -13.77 -13.38
N ASP A 494 -39.96 -13.23 -14.10
CA ASP A 494 -40.83 -14.01 -14.98
C ASP A 494 -40.12 -14.25 -16.32
N LEU A 495 -39.09 -15.09 -16.30
CA LEU A 495 -38.27 -15.43 -17.44
C LEU A 495 -38.19 -16.96 -17.58
N THR A 496 -38.36 -17.44 -18.81
CA THR A 496 -38.11 -18.81 -19.18
C THR A 496 -36.60 -19.11 -19.24
N ASP A 497 -36.24 -20.39 -19.11
CA ASP A 497 -34.84 -20.84 -19.26
C ASP A 497 -34.24 -20.43 -20.62
N ASN A 498 -35.06 -20.39 -21.67
CA ASN A 498 -34.64 -20.00 -23.01
C ASN A 498 -34.30 -18.50 -23.10
N GLU A 499 -35.08 -17.64 -22.44
CA GLU A 499 -34.82 -16.19 -22.39
C GLU A 499 -33.52 -15.89 -21.62
N VAL A 500 -33.33 -16.54 -20.48
CA VAL A 500 -32.07 -16.45 -19.72
C VAL A 500 -30.87 -16.93 -20.56
N GLY A 501 -31.06 -18.03 -21.30
CA GLY A 501 -30.05 -18.56 -22.23
C GLY A 501 -29.72 -17.59 -23.37
N ALA A 502 -30.73 -16.97 -23.97
CA ALA A 502 -30.53 -16.01 -25.05
C ALA A 502 -29.72 -14.79 -24.60
N ILE A 503 -29.98 -14.29 -23.38
CA ILE A 503 -29.21 -13.19 -22.79
C ILE A 503 -27.76 -13.61 -22.54
N PHE A 504 -27.52 -14.82 -22.02
CA PHE A 504 -26.17 -15.33 -21.86
C PHE A 504 -25.41 -15.39 -23.19
N SER A 505 -26.02 -15.94 -24.25
CA SER A 505 -25.41 -16.06 -25.58
C SER A 505 -25.02 -14.70 -26.20
N ARG A 506 -25.72 -13.61 -25.85
CA ARG A 506 -25.36 -12.24 -26.29
C ARG A 506 -23.99 -11.81 -25.76
N TYR A 507 -23.61 -12.26 -24.56
CA TYR A 507 -22.39 -11.82 -23.87
C TYR A 507 -21.28 -12.88 -23.84
N GLU A 508 -21.58 -14.13 -24.16
CA GLU A 508 -20.62 -15.26 -24.15
C GLU A 508 -19.30 -14.94 -24.87
N LYS A 509 -19.39 -14.35 -26.08
CA LYS A 509 -18.22 -13.97 -26.89
C LYS A 509 -17.41 -12.81 -26.29
N ARG A 510 -17.98 -12.09 -25.31
CA ARG A 510 -17.35 -10.94 -24.62
C ARG A 510 -16.70 -11.33 -23.30
N LEU A 511 -16.58 -12.62 -22.99
CA LEU A 511 -15.87 -13.10 -21.80
C LEU A 511 -14.40 -12.65 -21.81
N ASN A 512 -13.72 -12.76 -22.96
CA ASN A 512 -12.31 -12.37 -23.06
C ASN A 512 -12.11 -10.85 -22.95
N GLU A 513 -13.09 -10.04 -23.34
CA GLU A 513 -13.08 -8.59 -23.09
C GLU A 513 -13.10 -8.30 -21.58
N LEU A 514 -13.97 -8.98 -20.83
CA LEU A 514 -14.02 -8.89 -19.36
C LEU A 514 -12.70 -9.36 -18.72
N ASN A 515 -12.10 -10.43 -19.23
CA ASN A 515 -10.82 -10.96 -18.74
C ASN A 515 -9.67 -9.97 -18.96
N VAL A 516 -9.58 -9.35 -20.15
CA VAL A 516 -8.58 -8.30 -20.42
C VAL A 516 -8.80 -7.11 -19.48
N PHE A 517 -10.05 -6.64 -19.34
CA PHE A 517 -10.38 -5.55 -18.43
C PHE A 517 -9.97 -5.86 -16.98
N TYR A 518 -10.23 -7.08 -16.51
CA TYR A 518 -9.78 -7.56 -15.20
C TYR A 518 -8.26 -7.49 -15.06
N LEU A 519 -7.50 -8.00 -16.05
CA LEU A 519 -6.04 -8.02 -16.00
C LEU A 519 -5.44 -6.61 -16.02
N LEU A 520 -5.99 -5.69 -16.81
CA LEU A 520 -5.60 -4.28 -16.80
C LEU A 520 -5.86 -3.66 -15.43
N ARG A 521 -7.04 -3.90 -14.85
CA ARG A 521 -7.38 -3.41 -13.52
C ARG A 521 -6.48 -3.99 -12.42
N CYS A 522 -6.09 -5.26 -12.55
CA CYS A 522 -5.13 -5.90 -11.66
C CYS A 522 -3.78 -5.18 -11.64
N LYS A 523 -3.34 -4.56 -12.76
CA LYS A 523 -2.08 -3.80 -12.77
C LYS A 523 -2.09 -2.58 -11.84
N LEU A 524 -3.28 -2.06 -11.48
CA LEU A 524 -3.42 -0.98 -10.51
C LEU A 524 -3.37 -1.47 -9.05
N SER A 525 -3.55 -2.77 -8.79
CA SER A 525 -3.56 -3.33 -7.43
C SER A 525 -2.31 -2.95 -6.62
N PRO A 526 -1.08 -3.20 -7.10
CA PRO A 526 0.12 -2.92 -6.32
C PRO A 526 0.38 -1.41 -6.21
N VAL A 527 -0.12 -0.59 -7.14
CA VAL A 527 -0.04 0.87 -7.07
C VAL A 527 -0.90 1.41 -5.92
N VAL A 528 -2.13 0.89 -5.77
CA VAL A 528 -3.01 1.27 -4.66
C VAL A 528 -2.45 0.79 -3.33
N GLU A 529 -1.88 -0.42 -3.28
CA GLU A 529 -1.18 -0.92 -2.09
C GLU A 529 0.05 -0.07 -1.73
N SER A 530 0.85 0.34 -2.72
CA SER A 530 1.97 1.27 -2.53
C SER A 530 1.51 2.56 -1.88
N LEU A 531 0.43 3.19 -2.36
CA LEU A 531 -0.09 4.43 -1.78
C LEU A 531 -0.43 4.29 -0.29
N ILE A 532 -1.14 3.22 0.08
CA ILE A 532 -1.54 2.97 1.47
C ILE A 532 -0.31 2.77 2.37
N LEU A 533 0.70 2.06 1.89
CA LEU A 533 1.90 1.75 2.68
C LEU A 533 2.88 2.93 2.75
N LEU A 534 3.01 3.71 1.68
CA LEU A 534 3.79 4.95 1.67
C LEU A 534 3.17 6.01 2.59
N ASP A 535 1.84 6.15 2.59
CA ASP A 535 1.11 7.02 3.52
C ASP A 535 1.39 6.64 4.99
N ARG A 536 1.39 5.35 5.32
CA ARG A 536 1.71 4.85 6.66
C ARG A 536 3.16 5.10 7.08
N LEU A 537 4.10 4.95 6.15
CA LEU A 537 5.50 5.26 6.40
C LEU A 537 5.68 6.76 6.62
N LEU A 538 5.09 7.59 5.76
CA LEU A 538 5.15 9.04 5.87
C LEU A 538 4.54 9.53 7.17
N PHE A 539 3.40 8.99 7.59
CA PHE A 539 2.80 9.27 8.91
C PHE A 539 3.82 9.10 10.04
N LEU A 540 4.58 7.99 10.08
CA LEU A 540 5.58 7.78 11.12
C LEU A 540 6.73 8.79 11.04
N GLN A 541 7.16 9.14 9.84
CA GLN A 541 8.22 10.13 9.62
C GLN A 541 7.78 11.54 10.04
N GLU A 542 6.54 11.93 9.74
CA GLU A 542 5.94 13.20 10.20
C GLU A 542 5.85 13.27 11.74
N GLN A 543 5.71 12.13 12.41
CA GLN A 543 5.76 12.04 13.88
C GLN A 543 7.20 12.04 14.44
N GLY A 544 8.22 12.17 13.60
CA GLY A 544 9.63 12.21 14.00
C GLY A 544 10.29 10.84 14.19
N PHE A 545 9.66 9.74 13.73
CA PHE A 545 10.26 8.40 13.82
C PHE A 545 11.18 8.13 12.62
N GLU A 546 12.41 8.63 12.68
CA GLU A 546 13.43 8.48 11.62
C GLU A 546 13.79 7.02 11.34
N ASN A 547 13.76 6.17 12.36
CA ASN A 547 13.98 4.73 12.24
C ASN A 547 12.67 3.99 11.88
N SER A 548 11.97 4.47 10.85
CA SER A 548 10.79 3.82 10.28
C SER A 548 11.07 3.33 8.85
N PHE A 549 10.59 2.13 8.53
CA PHE A 549 10.93 1.41 7.31
C PHE A 549 9.70 0.69 6.77
N LEU A 550 9.60 0.69 5.44
CA LEU A 550 8.75 -0.22 4.70
C LEU A 550 9.59 -1.41 4.25
N VAL A 551 9.17 -2.63 4.58
CA VAL A 551 9.96 -3.84 4.36
C VAL A 551 9.12 -4.90 3.65
N GLN A 552 9.66 -5.49 2.59
CA GLN A 552 9.13 -6.70 1.99
C GLN A 552 9.69 -7.92 2.76
N PHE A 553 8.86 -8.52 3.60
CA PHE A 553 9.22 -9.68 4.42
C PHE A 553 9.12 -11.00 3.66
N PHE A 554 8.09 -11.17 2.84
CA PHE A 554 7.76 -12.47 2.26
C PHE A 554 7.95 -12.48 0.75
N ASP A 555 8.09 -13.70 0.23
CA ASP A 555 7.94 -13.92 -1.20
C ASP A 555 6.48 -13.59 -1.61
N PRO A 556 6.24 -12.71 -2.61
CA PRO A 556 4.91 -12.23 -2.98
C PRO A 556 4.03 -13.31 -3.62
N VAL A 557 4.63 -14.38 -4.15
CA VAL A 557 3.92 -15.53 -4.71
C VAL A 557 3.44 -16.42 -3.56
N VAL A 558 4.33 -16.74 -2.62
CA VAL A 558 4.01 -17.58 -1.46
C VAL A 558 3.03 -16.88 -0.51
N SER A 559 3.35 -15.65 -0.13
CA SER A 559 2.48 -14.76 0.63
C SER A 559 2.31 -13.40 -0.04
N PRO A 560 1.18 -13.18 -0.71
CA PRO A 560 0.89 -11.91 -1.38
C PRO A 560 0.78 -10.69 -0.47
N ARG A 561 0.81 -10.87 0.85
CA ARG A 561 0.73 -9.80 1.86
C ARG A 561 2.12 -9.72 2.46
N CYS A 562 3.05 -9.34 1.60
CA CYS A 562 4.48 -9.46 1.84
C CYS A 562 5.11 -8.20 2.44
N TYR A 563 4.43 -7.06 2.39
CA TYR A 563 4.95 -5.80 2.90
C TYR A 563 4.51 -5.53 4.34
N GLY A 564 5.39 -4.95 5.14
CA GLY A 564 5.09 -4.48 6.48
C GLY A 564 5.81 -3.19 6.84
N ILE A 565 5.23 -2.47 7.80
CA ILE A 565 5.80 -1.26 8.38
C ILE A 565 6.53 -1.63 9.66
N VAL A 566 7.77 -1.17 9.79
CA VAL A 566 8.60 -1.35 10.98
C VAL A 566 9.04 0.01 11.50
N ALA A 567 9.01 0.21 12.81
CA ALA A 567 9.66 1.37 13.41
C ALA A 567 10.24 1.07 14.79
N VAL A 568 11.29 1.81 15.17
CA VAL A 568 11.96 1.73 16.47
C VAL A 568 12.18 3.15 16.99
N LYS A 569 11.84 3.45 18.25
CA LYS A 569 12.01 4.79 18.83
C LYS A 569 13.47 5.08 19.17
N ASN A 570 14.12 4.17 19.89
CA ASN A 570 15.55 4.21 20.23
C ASN A 570 16.15 2.85 19.90
N ALA A 571 16.99 2.78 18.88
CA ALA A 571 17.77 1.58 18.57
C ALA A 571 19.09 1.63 19.35
N LEU A 572 19.58 0.45 19.75
CA LEU A 572 20.85 0.26 20.46
C LEU A 572 22.07 0.81 19.71
#